data_AF-A0A954EMT3-F1
#
_entry.id   AF-A0A954EMT3-F1
#
_cell.length_a   1.000
_cell.length_b   1.000
_cell.length_c   1.000
_cell.angle_alpha   90.00
_cell.angle_beta   90.00
_cell.angle_gamma   90.00
#
_symmetry.space_group_name_H-M   'P 1'
#
loop_
_entity.id
_entity.type
_entity.pdbx_description
1 polymer ?
#
loop_
_entity_poly.entity_id
_entity_poly.type
_entity_poly.pdbx_seq_one_letter_code
_entity_poly.pdbx_strand_id
1 'polypeptide(L)'
;MRYTLSLILVCSFSSSLLADDGKPADPKEEKVTYQDHVLPLLRMRCGSCHNANDKKGGLVVDQYAALMEGGSSGSSIEPGDANLSYLFSLVTHESEPKMPPNADRLPDNEIALLRKWIELGALENAGSKANIKPKSTIAKIMVSTGRPAEVAFPAKFLGDPVVRTTQLNAVTALTVSPWAPLAAVSGHHQIAIYNTTSLQLMGVLPFPEGQPHILKFSRNGALLMAGGGRGGASGKVVVFDVRTGERKIEVGAEYDAVLGADISPDQTMIALGGPKKMLRVYSTATGEMLYEQKKHTDWITAVEFSPDGVLLASADRANGLVVWEAETGRQFYDLQGHQGAITDVSWRPDSNVLASSSMDSNVSLWEMQNGTRIKNWGAHGGGAEAVDYTRDGNLVTTGRDNVTRLWNGDGGKIRDFGGMAQFGLEVAYDAETKRVLAGDLSGFVTVWNGDDGQVIGKIDTNPPTIAMLMDSAAKTAAEAETAAQQKAAAVAAQQKQMADLEAKAKQVAEAAAKALAAAQASTTAKNTAQQVATTTEGQVTEATNALKQAEAV
;
A
#
# COMPACT_ATOMS: atom_id res chain seq x y z
N MET A 1 -53.40 -47.39 -10.59
CA MET A 1 -53.69 -48.62 -9.82
C MET A 1 -52.48 -48.87 -8.92
N ARG A 2 -52.51 -48.50 -7.64
CA ARG A 2 -52.81 -49.35 -6.46
C ARG A 2 -51.99 -50.65 -6.53
N TYR A 3 -51.04 -50.91 -5.63
CA TYR A 3 -51.31 -51.29 -4.25
C TYR A 3 -50.30 -50.78 -3.21
N THR A 4 -50.84 -50.25 -2.13
CA THR A 4 -50.28 -50.09 -0.79
C THR A 4 -50.25 -51.42 -0.04
N LEU A 5 -49.22 -51.69 0.75
CA LEU A 5 -49.31 -52.61 1.89
C LEU A 5 -48.51 -52.07 3.09
N SER A 6 -49.24 -51.62 4.11
CA SER A 6 -48.75 -51.44 5.47
C SER A 6 -48.89 -52.76 6.21
N LEU A 7 -47.92 -53.15 7.03
CA LEU A 7 -48.13 -54.15 8.06
C LEU A 7 -47.49 -53.70 9.38
N ILE A 8 -48.37 -53.41 10.33
CA ILE A 8 -48.14 -53.27 11.76
C ILE A 8 -47.91 -54.67 12.33
N LEU A 9 -46.88 -54.87 13.15
CA LEU A 9 -46.84 -56.02 14.08
C LEU A 9 -46.47 -55.56 15.49
N VAL A 10 -47.36 -55.94 16.39
CA VAL A 10 -47.44 -55.65 17.81
C VAL A 10 -46.48 -56.54 18.61
N CYS A 11 -46.04 -55.98 19.73
CA CYS A 11 -45.15 -56.53 20.75
C CYS A 11 -45.59 -57.89 21.32
N SER A 12 -44.60 -58.73 21.63
CA SER A 12 -44.69 -59.73 22.71
C SER A 12 -43.47 -59.58 23.62
N PHE A 13 -43.77 -59.22 24.87
CA PHE A 13 -42.85 -59.17 26.00
C PHE A 13 -42.40 -60.59 26.38
N SER A 14 -41.09 -60.76 26.56
CA SER A 14 -40.52 -61.82 27.38
C SER A 14 -39.49 -61.21 28.32
N SER A 15 -39.97 -60.98 29.55
CA SER A 15 -39.19 -60.55 30.70
C SER A 15 -38.19 -61.64 31.09
N SER A 16 -36.89 -61.32 31.07
CA SER A 16 -35.87 -62.07 31.79
C SER A 16 -35.04 -61.05 32.56
N LEU A 17 -35.25 -60.99 33.88
CA LEU A 17 -34.43 -60.26 34.82
C LEU A 17 -33.02 -60.86 34.83
N LEU A 18 -32.03 -60.08 34.39
CA LEU A 18 -30.65 -60.20 34.83
C LEU A 18 -30.16 -58.82 35.21
N ALA A 19 -29.60 -58.75 36.42
CA ALA A 19 -29.07 -57.56 37.04
C ALA A 19 -28.00 -56.92 36.15
N ASP A 20 -28.18 -55.62 35.87
CA ASP A 20 -27.19 -54.79 35.21
C ASP A 20 -26.24 -54.28 36.30
N ASP A 21 -25.06 -54.88 36.37
CA ASP A 21 -23.95 -54.36 37.15
C ASP A 21 -23.55 -53.01 36.56
N GLY A 22 -23.88 -51.95 37.32
CA GLY A 22 -23.70 -50.57 36.92
C GLY A 22 -22.31 -50.27 36.38
N LYS A 23 -22.25 -49.98 35.08
CA LYS A 23 -21.19 -49.15 34.53
C LYS A 23 -21.30 -47.76 35.19
N PRO A 24 -20.25 -47.24 35.83
CA PRO A 24 -20.25 -45.86 36.25
C PRO A 24 -20.36 -44.99 35.00
N ALA A 25 -21.34 -44.08 35.00
CA ALA A 25 -21.41 -43.02 34.02
C ALA A 25 -20.08 -42.24 34.03
N ASP A 26 -19.54 -41.93 32.85
CA ASP A 26 -18.46 -40.97 32.72
C ASP A 26 -18.83 -39.70 33.51
N PRO A 27 -17.91 -39.13 34.31
CA PRO A 27 -18.20 -37.90 35.02
C PRO A 27 -18.51 -36.83 33.96
N LYS A 28 -19.75 -36.32 33.96
CA LYS A 28 -20.11 -35.13 33.19
C LYS A 28 -19.09 -34.07 33.56
N GLU A 29 -18.25 -33.66 32.60
CA GLU A 29 -17.43 -32.46 32.77
C GLU A 29 -18.36 -31.33 33.20
N GLU A 30 -18.14 -30.83 34.42
CA GLU A 30 -18.96 -29.76 34.98
C GLU A 30 -18.69 -28.50 34.16
N LYS A 31 -19.63 -28.19 33.26
CA LYS A 31 -19.57 -26.99 32.44
C LYS A 31 -19.62 -25.79 33.36
N VAL A 32 -18.59 -24.95 33.31
CA VAL A 32 -18.60 -23.67 34.02
C VAL A 32 -19.58 -22.75 33.30
N THR A 33 -20.60 -22.30 34.01
CA THR A 33 -21.73 -21.50 33.50
C THR A 33 -21.83 -20.17 34.23
N TYR A 34 -22.45 -19.19 33.56
CA TYR A 34 -22.75 -17.90 34.17
C TYR A 34 -23.66 -18.07 35.38
N GLN A 35 -24.78 -18.79 35.23
CA GLN A 35 -25.80 -18.90 36.28
C GLN A 35 -25.28 -19.59 37.55
N ASP A 36 -24.54 -20.69 37.40
CA ASP A 36 -24.18 -21.53 38.55
C ASP A 36 -22.85 -21.11 39.20
N HIS A 37 -21.91 -20.55 38.42
CA HIS A 37 -20.54 -20.34 38.88
C HIS A 37 -20.10 -18.87 38.90
N VAL A 38 -20.40 -18.10 37.84
CA VAL A 38 -19.86 -16.75 37.67
C VAL A 38 -20.76 -15.68 38.28
N LEU A 39 -22.08 -15.83 38.19
CA LEU A 39 -23.06 -14.89 38.76
C LEU A 39 -22.90 -14.71 40.28
N PRO A 40 -22.68 -15.77 41.10
CA PRO A 40 -22.40 -15.60 42.52
C PRO A 40 -21.14 -14.75 42.79
N LEU A 41 -20.09 -14.96 42.00
CA LEU A 41 -18.84 -14.20 42.08
C LEU A 41 -19.06 -12.73 41.72
N LEU A 42 -19.71 -12.46 40.59
CA LEU A 42 -19.97 -11.11 40.11
C LEU A 42 -20.88 -10.33 41.07
N ARG A 43 -21.90 -10.97 41.64
CA ARG A 43 -22.75 -10.35 42.67
C ARG A 43 -21.95 -9.99 43.92
N MET A 44 -21.04 -10.87 44.35
CA MET A 44 -20.24 -10.65 45.56
C MET A 44 -19.21 -9.53 45.37
N ARG A 45 -18.52 -9.49 44.23
CA ARG A 45 -17.39 -8.57 43.98
C ARG A 45 -17.80 -7.26 43.31
N CYS A 46 -18.80 -7.30 42.44
CA CYS A 46 -19.14 -6.20 41.53
C CYS A 46 -20.58 -5.68 41.74
N GLY A 47 -21.45 -6.47 42.36
CA GLY A 47 -22.89 -6.20 42.46
C GLY A 47 -23.25 -4.95 43.27
N SER A 48 -22.35 -4.37 44.05
CA SER A 48 -22.60 -3.10 44.76
C SER A 48 -22.62 -1.88 43.84
N CYS A 49 -21.96 -1.95 42.67
CA CYS A 49 -21.79 -0.83 41.74
C CYS A 49 -22.22 -1.12 40.29
N HIS A 50 -22.45 -2.40 39.94
CA HIS A 50 -22.78 -2.86 38.59
C HIS A 50 -23.99 -3.81 38.59
N ASN A 51 -25.12 -3.32 39.11
CA ASN A 51 -26.38 -4.07 39.14
C ASN A 51 -27.45 -3.35 38.31
N ALA A 52 -28.63 -3.96 38.17
CA ALA A 52 -29.71 -3.38 37.38
C ALA A 52 -30.12 -1.94 37.79
N ASN A 53 -29.91 -1.56 39.05
CA ASN A 53 -30.28 -0.25 39.61
C ASN A 53 -29.11 0.75 39.69
N ASP A 54 -27.86 0.27 39.77
CA ASP A 54 -26.65 1.11 39.78
C ASP A 54 -25.70 0.63 38.67
N LYS A 55 -25.66 1.40 37.57
CA LYS A 55 -24.99 1.06 36.30
C LYS A 55 -23.75 1.92 36.09
N LYS A 56 -22.81 1.92 37.04
CA LYS A 56 -21.57 2.70 36.85
C LYS A 56 -20.84 2.23 35.60
N GLY A 57 -20.39 3.18 34.76
CA GLY A 57 -19.79 2.87 33.46
C GLY A 57 -20.73 2.13 32.49
N GLY A 58 -22.05 2.23 32.69
CA GLY A 58 -23.06 1.58 31.85
C GLY A 58 -23.15 0.06 31.98
N LEU A 59 -22.32 -0.57 32.82
CA LEU A 59 -22.19 -2.03 32.91
C LEU A 59 -23.11 -2.64 33.99
N VAL A 60 -23.76 -3.74 33.63
CA VAL A 60 -24.63 -4.55 34.52
C VAL A 60 -24.13 -5.99 34.53
N VAL A 61 -23.69 -6.49 35.68
CA VAL A 61 -23.06 -7.82 35.81
C VAL A 61 -23.98 -8.89 36.39
N ASP A 62 -25.19 -8.52 36.84
CA ASP A 62 -26.14 -9.44 37.50
C ASP A 62 -27.19 -10.01 36.53
N GLN A 63 -27.13 -9.61 35.25
CA GLN A 63 -27.96 -10.10 34.15
C GLN A 63 -27.07 -10.52 32.98
N TYR A 64 -27.20 -11.78 32.51
CA TYR A 64 -26.33 -12.33 31.46
C TYR A 64 -26.37 -11.50 30.17
N ALA A 65 -27.58 -11.19 29.68
CA ALA A 65 -27.75 -10.43 28.44
C ALA A 65 -27.09 -9.05 28.51
N ALA A 66 -27.24 -8.35 29.64
CA ALA A 66 -26.65 -7.01 29.84
C ALA A 66 -25.13 -7.07 30.04
N LEU A 67 -24.61 -8.12 30.68
CA LEU A 67 -23.17 -8.36 30.80
C LEU A 67 -22.52 -8.60 29.43
N MET A 68 -23.20 -9.35 28.57
CA MET A 68 -22.73 -9.65 27.21
C MET A 68 -22.89 -8.46 26.25
N GLU A 69 -23.88 -7.58 26.48
CA GLU A 69 -24.04 -6.32 25.75
C GLU A 69 -22.92 -5.33 26.07
N GLY A 70 -22.37 -5.39 27.28
CA GLY A 70 -21.26 -4.57 27.73
C GLY A 70 -21.69 -3.25 28.37
N GLY A 71 -20.74 -2.33 28.50
CA GLY A 71 -20.95 -1.03 29.15
C GLY A 71 -20.76 0.15 28.21
N SER A 72 -20.61 1.35 28.77
CA SER A 72 -20.33 2.56 27.99
C SER A 72 -18.99 2.54 27.26
N SER A 73 -18.11 1.60 27.63
CA SER A 73 -16.79 1.39 27.02
C SER A 73 -16.76 0.24 26.01
N GLY A 74 -17.93 -0.28 25.60
CA GLY A 74 -18.05 -1.41 24.68
C GLY A 74 -18.17 -2.77 25.37
N SER A 75 -17.84 -3.82 24.64
CA SER A 75 -17.95 -5.22 25.06
C SER A 75 -17.16 -5.48 26.35
N SER A 76 -17.78 -6.16 27.31
CA SER A 76 -17.13 -6.48 28.60
C SER A 76 -16.55 -7.90 28.63
N ILE A 77 -17.15 -8.83 27.90
CA ILE A 77 -16.74 -10.23 27.84
C ILE A 77 -16.60 -10.62 26.37
N GLU A 78 -15.44 -11.17 26.02
CA GLU A 78 -15.14 -11.74 24.71
C GLU A 78 -15.11 -13.27 24.80
N PRO A 79 -16.21 -13.96 24.44
CA PRO A 79 -16.28 -15.41 24.47
C PRO A 79 -15.14 -16.08 23.68
N GLY A 80 -14.39 -16.94 24.36
CA GLY A 80 -13.27 -17.70 23.80
C GLY A 80 -11.88 -17.10 24.05
N ASP A 81 -11.78 -15.84 24.48
CA ASP A 81 -10.49 -15.22 24.81
C ASP A 81 -10.59 -14.29 26.03
N ALA A 82 -10.07 -14.75 27.16
CA ALA A 82 -10.04 -13.97 28.39
C ALA A 82 -9.14 -12.73 28.28
N ASN A 83 -8.10 -12.75 27.45
CA ASN A 83 -7.17 -11.62 27.35
C ASN A 83 -7.76 -10.46 26.52
N LEU A 84 -8.73 -10.75 25.64
CA LEU A 84 -9.48 -9.74 24.89
C LEU A 84 -10.71 -9.21 25.65
N SER A 85 -11.09 -9.86 26.75
CA SER A 85 -12.24 -9.44 27.55
C SER A 85 -11.89 -8.24 28.42
N TYR A 86 -12.52 -7.08 28.16
CA TYR A 86 -12.23 -5.85 28.91
C TYR A 86 -12.49 -5.99 30.42
N LEU A 87 -13.56 -6.69 30.84
CA LEU A 87 -13.80 -6.96 32.26
C LEU A 87 -12.64 -7.75 32.88
N PHE A 88 -12.08 -8.71 32.13
CA PHE A 88 -10.99 -9.55 32.60
C PHE A 88 -9.70 -8.74 32.82
N SER A 89 -9.36 -7.84 31.90
CA SER A 89 -8.17 -6.98 32.04
C SER A 89 -8.29 -5.98 33.21
N LEU A 90 -9.50 -5.53 33.53
CA LEU A 90 -9.73 -4.66 34.69
C LEU A 90 -9.60 -5.41 36.03
N VAL A 91 -10.06 -6.67 36.11
CA VAL A 91 -9.97 -7.49 37.34
C VAL A 91 -8.59 -8.13 37.57
N THR A 92 -7.76 -8.21 36.52
CA THR A 92 -6.34 -8.61 36.62
C THR A 92 -5.41 -7.42 36.87
N HIS A 93 -5.91 -6.19 36.80
CA HIS A 93 -5.15 -4.93 36.85
C HIS A 93 -4.17 -4.73 35.68
N GLU A 94 -4.50 -5.27 34.51
CA GLU A 94 -3.74 -5.09 33.26
C GLU A 94 -4.16 -3.82 32.50
N SER A 95 -5.32 -3.23 32.83
CA SER A 95 -5.84 -1.98 32.25
C SER A 95 -6.32 -0.99 33.33
N GLU A 96 -6.41 0.30 32.99
CA GLU A 96 -7.00 1.34 33.83
C GLU A 96 -8.41 1.72 33.34
N PRO A 97 -9.40 1.89 34.25
CA PRO A 97 -9.29 1.91 35.71
C PRO A 97 -9.26 0.52 36.35
N LYS A 98 -8.47 0.35 37.42
CA LYS A 98 -8.37 -0.92 38.16
C LYS A 98 -9.68 -1.26 38.89
N MET A 99 -10.10 -2.52 38.82
CA MET A 99 -11.29 -3.03 39.49
C MET A 99 -10.92 -4.21 40.40
N PRO A 100 -11.27 -4.18 41.70
CA PRO A 100 -12.05 -3.16 42.39
C PRO A 100 -11.26 -1.85 42.66
N PRO A 101 -11.92 -0.67 42.66
CA PRO A 101 -11.23 0.60 42.84
C PRO A 101 -10.53 0.67 44.21
N ASN A 102 -9.27 1.10 44.23
CA ASN A 102 -8.45 1.22 45.45
C ASN A 102 -8.33 -0.07 46.27
N ALA A 103 -8.46 -1.24 45.64
CA ALA A 103 -8.27 -2.55 46.26
C ALA A 103 -7.27 -3.40 45.44
N ASP A 104 -6.87 -4.54 46.00
CA ASP A 104 -6.08 -5.54 45.26
C ASP A 104 -6.93 -6.26 44.20
N ARG A 105 -6.24 -6.82 43.19
CA ARG A 105 -6.87 -7.62 42.14
C ARG A 105 -7.60 -8.84 42.72
N LEU A 106 -8.52 -9.41 41.95
CA LEU A 106 -9.25 -10.60 42.38
C LEU A 106 -8.28 -11.76 42.73
N PRO A 107 -8.62 -12.62 43.70
CA PRO A 107 -7.86 -13.84 44.00
C PRO A 107 -7.65 -14.72 42.77
N ASP A 108 -6.50 -15.38 42.66
CA ASP A 108 -6.12 -16.18 41.48
C ASP A 108 -7.11 -17.30 41.15
N ASN A 109 -7.79 -17.87 42.16
CA ASN A 109 -8.84 -18.87 41.95
C ASN A 109 -10.11 -18.29 41.30
N GLU A 110 -10.47 -17.05 41.64
CA GLU A 110 -11.62 -16.34 41.06
C GLU A 110 -11.30 -15.89 39.62
N ILE A 111 -10.07 -15.42 39.39
CA ILE A 111 -9.56 -15.09 38.05
C ILE A 111 -9.52 -16.35 37.17
N ALA A 112 -9.04 -17.48 37.69
CA ALA A 112 -9.01 -18.74 36.96
C ALA A 112 -10.42 -19.23 36.60
N LEU A 113 -11.41 -19.04 37.49
CA LEU A 113 -12.81 -19.36 37.21
C LEU A 113 -13.38 -18.49 36.08
N LEU A 114 -13.16 -17.18 36.14
CA LEU A 114 -13.57 -16.23 35.09
C LEU A 114 -12.91 -16.58 33.76
N ARG A 115 -11.60 -16.81 33.74
CA ARG A 115 -10.84 -17.21 32.55
C ARG A 115 -11.44 -18.47 31.94
N LYS A 116 -11.65 -19.52 32.74
CA LYS A 116 -12.20 -20.79 32.29
C LYS A 116 -13.61 -20.64 31.70
N TRP A 117 -14.47 -19.85 32.33
CA TRP A 117 -15.82 -19.57 31.80
C TRP A 117 -15.78 -18.82 30.47
N ILE A 118 -14.92 -17.80 30.35
CA ILE A 118 -14.76 -17.02 29.12
C ILE A 118 -14.23 -17.90 27.99
N GLU A 119 -13.17 -18.67 28.24
CA GLU A 119 -12.53 -19.56 27.26
C GLU A 119 -13.48 -20.68 26.78
N LEU A 120 -14.43 -21.12 27.62
CA LEU A 120 -15.51 -22.04 27.23
C LEU A 120 -16.62 -21.40 26.38
N GLY A 121 -16.46 -20.12 26.00
CA GLY A 121 -17.41 -19.39 25.17
C GLY A 121 -18.52 -18.71 25.98
N ALA A 122 -18.22 -18.31 27.23
CA ALA A 122 -19.09 -17.56 28.14
C ALA A 122 -20.51 -18.13 28.26
N LEU A 123 -20.62 -19.43 28.58
CA LEU A 123 -21.90 -20.15 28.61
C LEU A 123 -22.89 -19.56 29.63
N GLU A 124 -24.13 -19.29 29.24
CA GLU A 124 -25.17 -18.80 30.16
C GLU A 124 -25.60 -19.89 31.16
N ASN A 125 -25.97 -21.06 30.64
CA ASN A 125 -26.44 -22.21 31.40
C ASN A 125 -25.95 -23.53 30.76
N ALA A 126 -26.23 -24.67 31.40
CA ALA A 126 -25.73 -25.98 30.94
C ALA A 126 -26.17 -26.38 29.52
N GLY A 127 -27.27 -25.78 29.02
CA GLY A 127 -27.82 -25.99 27.68
C GLY A 127 -27.31 -25.02 26.60
N SER A 128 -26.55 -23.98 26.98
CA SER A 128 -25.99 -23.02 26.03
C SER A 128 -24.93 -23.65 25.14
N LYS A 129 -24.89 -23.22 23.87
CA LYS A 129 -23.79 -23.56 22.94
C LYS A 129 -22.64 -22.59 23.16
N ALA A 130 -21.41 -23.10 23.13
CA ALA A 130 -20.21 -22.28 23.23
C ALA A 130 -20.17 -21.28 22.07
N ASN A 131 -20.12 -19.99 22.40
CA ASN A 131 -19.99 -18.93 21.41
C ASN A 131 -18.50 -18.64 21.18
N ILE A 132 -17.73 -19.62 20.72
CA ILE A 132 -16.29 -19.41 20.49
C ILE A 132 -16.12 -18.83 19.08
N LYS A 133 -15.74 -17.55 19.01
CA LYS A 133 -15.48 -16.86 17.74
C LYS A 133 -14.26 -17.50 17.05
N PRO A 134 -14.24 -17.61 15.71
CA PRO A 134 -13.11 -18.19 14.98
C PRO A 134 -11.82 -17.44 15.30
N LYS A 135 -10.72 -18.19 15.53
CA LYS A 135 -9.40 -17.61 15.77
C LYS A 135 -8.94 -16.84 14.54
N SER A 136 -8.47 -15.61 14.78
CA SER A 136 -7.90 -14.71 13.78
C SER A 136 -6.88 -15.42 12.87
N THR A 137 -6.96 -15.19 11.57
CA THR A 137 -5.91 -15.54 10.60
C THR A 137 -4.79 -14.50 10.54
N ILE A 138 -4.93 -13.36 11.23
CA ILE A 138 -3.94 -12.28 11.25
C ILE A 138 -3.46 -12.09 12.69
N ALA A 139 -2.17 -12.35 12.89
CA ALA A 139 -1.53 -12.13 14.19
C ALA A 139 -1.34 -10.63 14.42
N LYS A 140 -1.66 -10.15 15.63
CA LYS A 140 -1.23 -8.83 16.10
C LYS A 140 0.27 -8.70 15.87
N ILE A 141 0.68 -7.61 15.23
CA ILE A 141 2.10 -7.36 14.97
C ILE A 141 2.59 -6.28 15.91
N MET A 142 3.84 -6.40 16.36
CA MET A 142 4.46 -5.33 17.13
C MET A 142 4.60 -4.08 16.26
N VAL A 143 4.11 -2.94 16.75
CA VAL A 143 4.26 -1.67 16.07
C VAL A 143 5.75 -1.36 15.94
N SER A 144 6.20 -1.13 14.72
CA SER A 144 7.58 -0.79 14.41
C SER A 144 7.61 0.44 13.50
N THR A 145 8.52 1.36 13.82
CA THR A 145 8.80 2.55 13.00
C THR A 145 9.87 2.28 11.93
N GLY A 146 10.54 1.13 12.00
CA GLY A 146 11.62 0.75 11.10
C GLY A 146 11.19 -0.10 9.91
N ARG A 147 12.09 -0.23 8.92
CA ARG A 147 11.88 -1.08 7.75
C ARG A 147 11.64 -2.53 8.20
N PRO A 148 10.60 -3.21 7.69
CA PRO A 148 10.33 -4.61 8.02
C PRO A 148 11.47 -5.50 7.48
N ALA A 149 11.72 -6.62 8.17
CA ALA A 149 12.74 -7.58 7.79
C ALA A 149 12.48 -8.18 6.39
N GLU A 150 11.20 -8.45 6.09
CA GLU A 150 10.77 -8.92 4.79
C GLU A 150 9.83 -7.89 4.16
N VAL A 151 10.26 -7.29 3.06
CA VAL A 151 9.44 -6.33 2.31
C VAL A 151 8.47 -7.09 1.42
N ALA A 152 7.18 -6.73 1.49
CA ALA A 152 6.16 -7.32 0.64
C ALA A 152 6.23 -6.78 -0.78
N PHE A 153 6.25 -7.71 -1.73
CA PHE A 153 6.26 -7.42 -3.15
C PHE A 153 5.52 -8.54 -3.90
N PRO A 154 4.68 -8.23 -4.91
CA PRO A 154 4.01 -9.24 -5.71
C PRO A 154 5.02 -10.22 -6.33
N ALA A 155 4.92 -11.50 -5.96
CA ALA A 155 5.83 -12.53 -6.49
C ALA A 155 5.52 -12.90 -7.95
N LYS A 156 4.31 -12.58 -8.39
CA LYS A 156 3.78 -12.84 -9.73
C LYS A 156 2.83 -11.71 -10.11
N PHE A 157 2.44 -11.68 -11.38
CA PHE A 157 1.37 -10.81 -11.84
C PHE A 157 0.06 -11.17 -11.13
N LEU A 158 -0.59 -10.19 -10.48
CA LEU A 158 -1.68 -10.46 -9.52
C LEU A 158 -3.02 -10.83 -10.19
N GLY A 159 -3.29 -10.29 -11.38
CA GLY A 159 -4.56 -10.52 -12.07
C GLY A 159 -4.75 -9.59 -13.26
N ASP A 160 -5.56 -10.03 -14.23
CA ASP A 160 -5.97 -9.24 -15.40
C ASP A 160 -7.04 -8.20 -15.01
N PRO A 161 -7.16 -7.05 -15.69
CA PRO A 161 -8.24 -6.08 -15.44
C PRO A 161 -9.63 -6.75 -15.54
N VAL A 162 -10.46 -6.50 -14.54
CA VAL A 162 -11.82 -7.06 -14.44
C VAL A 162 -12.79 -6.25 -15.29
N VAL A 163 -12.57 -4.94 -15.35
CA VAL A 163 -13.37 -4.00 -16.13
C VAL A 163 -12.43 -3.17 -17.00
N ARG A 164 -12.80 -3.02 -18.27
CA ARG A 164 -12.15 -2.08 -19.18
C ARG A 164 -13.17 -1.15 -19.80
N THR A 165 -12.94 0.14 -19.65
CA THR A 165 -13.77 1.19 -20.23
C THR A 165 -13.04 1.90 -21.37
N THR A 166 -13.78 2.63 -22.21
CA THR A 166 -13.19 3.48 -23.26
C THR A 166 -12.70 4.83 -22.71
N GLN A 167 -13.21 5.24 -21.56
CA GLN A 167 -12.83 6.47 -20.86
C GLN A 167 -12.27 6.12 -19.49
N LEU A 168 -11.31 6.93 -19.01
CA LEU A 168 -10.78 6.83 -17.67
C LEU A 168 -11.76 7.45 -16.67
N ASN A 169 -11.69 6.96 -15.43
CA ASN A 169 -12.36 7.54 -14.27
C ASN A 169 -11.39 8.36 -13.44
N ALA A 170 -11.92 9.33 -12.71
CA ALA A 170 -11.15 10.10 -11.75
C ALA A 170 -10.34 9.18 -10.81
N VAL A 171 -9.09 9.58 -10.54
CA VAL A 171 -8.27 8.91 -9.52
C VAL A 171 -8.84 9.30 -8.17
N THR A 172 -9.64 8.40 -7.59
CA THR A 172 -10.38 8.62 -6.33
C THR A 172 -9.65 8.07 -5.12
N ALA A 173 -8.61 7.26 -5.34
CA ALA A 173 -7.63 6.90 -4.35
C ALA A 173 -6.29 6.55 -5.01
N LEU A 174 -5.20 6.94 -4.35
CA LEU A 174 -3.83 6.62 -4.72
C LEU A 174 -3.03 6.39 -3.44
N THR A 175 -2.20 5.35 -3.43
CA THR A 175 -1.26 5.14 -2.32
C THR A 175 -0.01 4.44 -2.81
N VAL A 176 1.08 4.56 -2.06
CA VAL A 176 2.36 3.91 -2.34
C VAL A 176 2.79 3.05 -1.17
N SER A 177 3.47 1.95 -1.47
CA SER A 177 3.97 1.06 -0.42
C SER A 177 5.08 1.78 0.36
N PRO A 178 5.07 1.74 1.71
CA PRO A 178 6.09 2.44 2.50
C PRO A 178 7.52 1.89 2.31
N TRP A 179 7.65 0.64 1.85
CA TRP A 179 8.91 -0.11 1.83
C TRP A 179 9.24 -0.78 0.49
N ALA A 180 8.37 -0.62 -0.50
CA ALA A 180 8.52 -1.22 -1.82
C ALA A 180 8.19 -0.21 -2.93
N PRO A 181 8.79 -0.32 -4.12
CA PRO A 181 8.49 0.56 -5.25
C PRO A 181 7.16 0.17 -5.90
N LEU A 182 6.05 0.35 -5.18
CA LEU A 182 4.69 -0.04 -5.58
C LEU A 182 3.72 1.10 -5.35
N ALA A 183 2.85 1.33 -6.33
CA ALA A 183 1.71 2.23 -6.24
C ALA A 183 0.42 1.46 -6.51
N ALA A 184 -0.62 1.73 -5.71
CA ALA A 184 -1.97 1.24 -5.94
C ALA A 184 -2.86 2.41 -6.37
N VAL A 185 -3.60 2.22 -7.47
CA VAL A 185 -4.43 3.25 -8.09
C VAL A 185 -5.86 2.74 -8.23
N SER A 186 -6.83 3.55 -7.82
CA SER A 186 -8.26 3.20 -7.90
C SER A 186 -8.74 3.14 -9.36
N GLY A 187 -9.34 2.02 -9.76
CA GLY A 187 -10.08 1.88 -11.02
C GLY A 187 -11.55 1.54 -10.78
N HIS A 188 -12.33 1.43 -11.85
CA HIS A 188 -13.70 0.96 -11.74
C HIS A 188 -13.77 -0.51 -11.32
N HIS A 189 -14.34 -0.78 -10.15
CA HIS A 189 -14.47 -2.14 -9.59
C HIS A 189 -13.16 -2.90 -9.42
N GLN A 190 -12.03 -2.18 -9.39
CA GLN A 190 -10.71 -2.79 -9.41
C GLN A 190 -9.63 -1.83 -8.91
N ILE A 191 -8.47 -2.38 -8.57
CA ILE A 191 -7.31 -1.61 -8.09
C ILE A 191 -6.12 -2.02 -8.95
N ALA A 192 -5.51 -1.06 -9.65
CA ALA A 192 -4.33 -1.31 -10.46
C ALA A 192 -3.07 -1.13 -9.62
N ILE A 193 -2.17 -2.12 -9.65
CA ILE A 193 -0.89 -2.09 -8.93
C ILE A 193 0.23 -1.85 -9.95
N TYR A 194 1.03 -0.81 -9.74
CA TYR A 194 2.15 -0.45 -10.62
C TYR A 194 3.47 -0.51 -9.86
N ASN A 195 4.54 -0.90 -10.56
CA ASN A 195 5.89 -0.71 -10.08
C ASN A 195 6.27 0.76 -10.29
N THR A 196 6.56 1.48 -9.22
CA THR A 196 6.86 2.91 -9.31
C THR A 196 8.19 3.18 -9.98
N THR A 197 9.16 2.25 -10.02
CA THR A 197 10.45 2.40 -10.72
C THR A 197 10.27 2.31 -12.24
N SER A 198 9.61 1.26 -12.72
CA SER A 198 9.48 0.99 -14.17
C SER A 198 8.19 1.56 -14.78
N LEU A 199 7.24 1.99 -13.94
CA LEU A 199 5.86 2.37 -14.31
C LEU A 199 5.07 1.23 -14.97
N GLN A 200 5.54 -0.02 -14.84
CA GLN A 200 4.85 -1.19 -15.40
C GLN A 200 3.76 -1.70 -14.45
N LEU A 201 2.70 -2.22 -15.05
CA LEU A 201 1.61 -2.88 -14.33
C LEU A 201 2.10 -4.20 -13.71
N MET A 202 1.85 -4.37 -12.41
CA MET A 202 2.11 -5.59 -11.64
C MET A 202 0.87 -6.48 -11.48
N GLY A 203 -0.31 -5.97 -11.85
CA GLY A 203 -1.57 -6.71 -11.86
C GLY A 203 -2.71 -5.86 -11.32
N VAL A 204 -3.89 -6.46 -11.30
CA VAL A 204 -5.12 -5.83 -10.86
C VAL A 204 -5.77 -6.67 -9.77
N LEU A 205 -6.24 -6.00 -8.71
CA LEU A 205 -7.02 -6.61 -7.63
C LEU A 205 -8.51 -6.31 -7.85
N PRO A 206 -9.39 -7.33 -7.88
CA PRO A 206 -10.83 -7.14 -8.01
C PRO A 206 -11.46 -6.48 -6.76
N PHE A 207 -12.26 -5.45 -6.99
CA PHE A 207 -13.08 -4.77 -5.97
C PHE A 207 -14.53 -4.62 -6.48
N PRO A 208 -15.30 -5.72 -6.61
CA PRO A 208 -16.65 -5.72 -7.20
C PRO A 208 -17.67 -4.84 -6.46
N GLU A 209 -17.37 -4.43 -5.23
CA GLU A 209 -18.21 -3.59 -4.38
C GLU A 209 -18.52 -2.21 -4.99
N GLY A 210 -17.68 -1.71 -5.90
CA GLY A 210 -17.90 -0.43 -6.55
C GLY A 210 -16.59 0.32 -6.82
N GLN A 211 -16.61 1.63 -6.65
CA GLN A 211 -15.42 2.46 -6.81
C GLN A 211 -14.62 2.44 -5.49
N PRO A 212 -13.33 2.07 -5.50
CA PRO A 212 -12.45 2.34 -4.37
C PRO A 212 -12.29 3.86 -4.22
N HIS A 213 -12.60 4.38 -3.03
CA HIS A 213 -12.41 5.78 -2.63
C HIS A 213 -11.26 5.94 -1.65
N ILE A 214 -10.76 4.85 -1.08
CA ILE A 214 -9.62 4.85 -0.16
C ILE A 214 -8.72 3.68 -0.55
N LEU A 215 -7.42 3.95 -0.62
CA LEU A 215 -6.38 2.93 -0.67
C LEU A 215 -5.31 3.31 0.34
N LYS A 216 -4.94 2.37 1.22
CA LYS A 216 -3.84 2.57 2.18
C LYS A 216 -3.08 1.25 2.35
N PHE A 217 -1.76 1.32 2.27
CA PHE A 217 -0.93 0.19 2.68
C PHE A 217 -0.83 0.14 4.19
N SER A 218 -0.77 -1.07 4.77
CA SER A 218 -0.41 -1.21 6.17
C SER A 218 0.98 -0.65 6.43
N ARG A 219 1.28 -0.27 7.68
CA ARG A 219 2.57 0.34 8.06
C ARG A 219 3.78 -0.47 7.62
N ASN A 220 3.71 -1.80 7.69
CA ASN A 220 4.76 -2.72 7.24
C ASN A 220 4.71 -3.06 5.74
N GLY A 221 3.74 -2.52 5.00
CA GLY A 221 3.55 -2.72 3.56
C GLY A 221 3.04 -4.11 3.15
N ALA A 222 2.75 -5.01 4.10
CA ALA A 222 2.33 -6.38 3.81
C ALA A 222 0.88 -6.49 3.32
N LEU A 223 0.03 -5.56 3.74
CA LEU A 223 -1.37 -5.50 3.38
C LEU A 223 -1.67 -4.22 2.60
N LEU A 224 -2.64 -4.32 1.70
CA LEU A 224 -3.25 -3.18 1.01
C LEU A 224 -4.73 -3.16 1.36
N MET A 225 -5.19 -2.11 2.02
CA MET A 225 -6.59 -1.89 2.31
C MET A 225 -7.23 -1.05 1.21
N ALA A 226 -8.44 -1.42 0.82
CA ALA A 226 -9.31 -0.65 -0.04
C ALA A 226 -10.66 -0.42 0.62
N GLY A 227 -11.08 0.84 0.71
CA GLY A 227 -12.41 1.22 1.13
C GLY A 227 -13.14 1.88 -0.02
N GLY A 228 -14.44 1.63 -0.14
CA GLY A 228 -15.24 2.26 -1.18
C GLY A 228 -16.60 1.62 -1.34
N GLY A 229 -17.18 1.73 -2.53
CA GLY A 229 -18.45 1.11 -2.86
C GLY A 229 -19.27 1.91 -3.87
N ARG A 230 -20.59 1.91 -3.69
CA ARG A 230 -21.57 2.63 -4.51
C ARG A 230 -22.38 3.55 -3.63
N GLY A 231 -22.32 4.84 -3.95
CA GLY A 231 -23.06 5.87 -3.24
C GLY A 231 -24.55 5.52 -3.09
N GLY A 232 -25.07 5.61 -1.87
CA GLY A 232 -26.45 5.30 -1.50
C GLY A 232 -26.87 3.83 -1.61
N ALA A 233 -25.94 2.91 -1.86
CA ALA A 233 -26.26 1.50 -2.06
C ALA A 233 -25.42 0.55 -1.20
N SER A 234 -24.09 0.68 -1.23
CA SER A 234 -23.19 -0.24 -0.52
C SER A 234 -21.83 0.39 -0.27
N GLY A 235 -21.25 0.10 0.88
CA GLY A 235 -19.85 0.38 1.18
C GLY A 235 -19.20 -0.82 1.83
N LYS A 236 -17.89 -0.98 1.61
CA LYS A 236 -17.09 -2.02 2.25
C LYS A 236 -15.64 -1.61 2.34
N VAL A 237 -14.97 -2.15 3.35
CA VAL A 237 -13.51 -2.18 3.43
C VAL A 237 -13.03 -3.60 3.22
N VAL A 238 -12.07 -3.78 2.31
CA VAL A 238 -11.45 -5.05 1.95
C VAL A 238 -9.94 -4.90 2.09
N VAL A 239 -9.29 -5.86 2.73
CA VAL A 239 -7.83 -5.89 2.87
C VAL A 239 -7.26 -7.05 2.07
N PHE A 240 -6.24 -6.76 1.28
CA PHE A 240 -5.55 -7.69 0.40
C PHE A 240 -4.13 -7.97 0.92
N ASP A 241 -3.66 -9.20 0.76
CA ASP A 241 -2.25 -9.53 0.88
C ASP A 241 -1.49 -9.01 -0.35
N VAL A 242 -0.43 -8.24 -0.15
CA VAL A 242 0.32 -7.59 -1.25
C VAL A 242 1.12 -8.58 -2.08
N ARG A 243 1.56 -9.70 -1.51
CA ARG A 243 2.37 -10.70 -2.22
C ARG A 243 1.51 -11.56 -3.14
N THR A 244 0.34 -11.96 -2.66
CA THR A 244 -0.53 -12.93 -3.34
C THR A 244 -1.72 -12.30 -4.04
N GLY A 245 -2.16 -11.11 -3.61
CA GLY A 245 -3.39 -10.46 -4.05
C GLY A 245 -4.67 -11.04 -3.44
N GLU A 246 -4.55 -11.95 -2.47
CA GLU A 246 -5.69 -12.59 -1.82
C GLU A 246 -6.40 -11.63 -0.87
N ARG A 247 -7.75 -11.68 -0.86
CA ARG A 247 -8.58 -10.96 0.12
C ARG A 247 -8.47 -11.66 1.47
N LYS A 248 -8.09 -10.92 2.51
CA LYS A 248 -7.85 -11.42 3.87
C LYS A 248 -8.91 -10.95 4.86
N ILE A 249 -9.31 -9.68 4.81
CA ILE A 249 -10.28 -9.09 5.73
C ILE A 249 -11.36 -8.40 4.92
N GLU A 250 -12.61 -8.52 5.37
CA GLU A 250 -13.74 -7.79 4.83
C GLU A 250 -14.62 -7.28 5.97
N VAL A 251 -14.70 -5.96 6.13
CA VAL A 251 -15.48 -5.32 7.21
C VAL A 251 -16.29 -4.14 6.66
N GLY A 252 -17.21 -3.63 7.49
CA GLY A 252 -17.92 -2.38 7.18
C GLY A 252 -18.91 -2.48 6.03
N ALA A 253 -19.89 -3.40 6.11
CA ALA A 253 -20.99 -3.52 5.15
C ALA A 253 -22.00 -2.34 5.26
N GLU A 254 -21.55 -1.16 4.88
CA GLU A 254 -22.30 0.09 4.95
C GLU A 254 -23.37 0.16 3.86
N TYR A 255 -24.43 0.93 4.11
CA TYR A 255 -25.49 1.20 3.13
C TYR A 255 -25.13 2.33 2.14
N ASP A 256 -23.91 2.87 2.25
CA ASP A 256 -23.38 3.95 1.42
C ASP A 256 -21.87 3.74 1.26
N ALA A 257 -21.24 4.42 0.30
CA ALA A 257 -19.82 4.29 0.07
C ALA A 257 -19.00 4.69 1.31
N VAL A 258 -17.93 3.96 1.60
CA VAL A 258 -16.92 4.36 2.58
C VAL A 258 -16.06 5.44 1.94
N LEU A 259 -15.85 6.56 2.64
CA LEU A 259 -15.11 7.73 2.12
C LEU A 259 -13.82 8.03 2.90
N GLY A 260 -13.70 7.57 4.15
CA GLY A 260 -12.45 7.55 4.89
C GLY A 260 -12.28 6.22 5.60
N ALA A 261 -11.08 5.64 5.56
CA ALA A 261 -10.77 4.43 6.30
C ALA A 261 -9.26 4.29 6.50
N ASP A 262 -8.86 3.57 7.55
CA ASP A 262 -7.47 3.16 7.75
C ASP A 262 -7.37 1.85 8.55
N ILE A 263 -6.22 1.18 8.47
CA ILE A 263 -5.87 0.00 9.25
C ILE A 263 -4.80 0.37 10.29
N SER A 264 -4.97 -0.06 11.53
CA SER A 264 -4.04 0.26 12.60
C SER A 264 -2.63 -0.30 12.33
N PRO A 265 -1.56 0.32 12.86
CA PRO A 265 -0.18 -0.11 12.60
C PRO A 265 0.13 -1.53 13.05
N ASP A 266 -0.55 -2.01 14.10
CA ASP A 266 -0.47 -3.38 14.61
C ASP A 266 -1.42 -4.36 13.88
N GLN A 267 -2.18 -3.85 12.92
CA GLN A 267 -3.15 -4.55 12.07
C GLN A 267 -4.32 -5.20 12.82
N THR A 268 -4.63 -4.74 14.03
CA THR A 268 -5.73 -5.29 14.85
C THR A 268 -7.06 -4.57 14.66
N MET A 269 -7.04 -3.34 14.16
CA MET A 269 -8.22 -2.50 13.99
C MET A 269 -8.33 -1.94 12.57
N ILE A 270 -9.57 -1.79 12.09
CA ILE A 270 -9.91 -1.00 10.91
C ILE A 270 -10.91 0.06 11.32
N ALA A 271 -10.58 1.32 11.07
CA ALA A 271 -11.49 2.43 11.25
C ALA A 271 -12.09 2.84 9.90
N LEU A 272 -13.36 3.21 9.88
CA LEU A 272 -14.04 3.69 8.68
C LEU A 272 -15.10 4.74 8.98
N GLY A 273 -15.33 5.60 8.00
CA GLY A 273 -16.30 6.67 8.01
C GLY A 273 -16.81 6.97 6.60
N GLY A 274 -17.95 7.65 6.54
CA GLY A 274 -18.58 8.01 5.27
C GLY A 274 -19.84 8.87 5.45
N PRO A 275 -20.80 8.79 4.51
CA PRO A 275 -21.98 9.64 4.49
C PRO A 275 -22.91 9.53 5.69
N LYS A 276 -22.82 8.42 6.45
CA LYS A 276 -23.56 8.23 7.70
C LYS A 276 -23.04 9.07 8.87
N LYS A 277 -21.89 9.75 8.72
CA LYS A 277 -21.33 10.68 9.72
C LYS A 277 -20.93 10.00 11.04
N MET A 278 -20.77 8.68 10.98
CA MET A 278 -20.39 7.84 12.12
C MET A 278 -19.00 7.32 11.84
N LEU A 279 -18.10 7.50 12.81
CA LEU A 279 -16.83 6.78 12.83
C LEU A 279 -17.09 5.41 13.43
N ARG A 280 -16.67 4.34 12.76
CA ARG A 280 -16.80 2.97 13.25
C ARG A 280 -15.46 2.29 13.21
N VAL A 281 -15.15 1.55 14.25
CA VAL A 281 -13.89 0.79 14.34
C VAL A 281 -14.22 -0.68 14.55
N TYR A 282 -13.53 -1.53 13.79
CA TYR A 282 -13.76 -2.96 13.72
C TYR A 282 -12.49 -3.72 14.08
N SER A 283 -12.66 -4.88 14.70
CA SER A 283 -11.59 -5.84 14.89
C SER A 283 -11.26 -6.53 13.57
N THR A 284 -9.99 -6.57 13.18
CA THR A 284 -9.55 -7.34 12.01
C THR A 284 -9.59 -8.85 12.25
N ALA A 285 -9.52 -9.26 13.51
CA ALA A 285 -9.54 -10.65 13.93
C ALA A 285 -10.94 -11.28 13.84
N THR A 286 -11.97 -10.56 14.33
CA THR A 286 -13.33 -11.08 14.40
C THR A 286 -14.25 -10.50 13.32
N GLY A 287 -13.87 -9.36 12.72
CA GLY A 287 -14.71 -8.59 11.81
C GLY A 287 -15.84 -7.83 12.50
N GLU A 288 -15.91 -7.87 13.83
CA GLU A 288 -16.96 -7.21 14.60
C GLU A 288 -16.61 -5.76 14.89
N MET A 289 -17.65 -4.94 15.09
CA MET A 289 -17.50 -3.55 15.50
C MET A 289 -17.06 -3.50 16.96
N LEU A 290 -15.94 -2.84 17.23
CA LEU A 290 -15.43 -2.58 18.57
C LEU A 290 -16.19 -1.42 19.21
N TYR A 291 -16.30 -0.30 18.48
CA TYR A 291 -17.04 0.88 18.92
C TYR A 291 -17.50 1.74 17.72
N GLU A 292 -18.44 2.65 18.00
CA GLU A 292 -18.83 3.71 17.08
C GLU A 292 -18.91 5.07 17.78
N GLN A 293 -18.60 6.13 17.05
CA GLN A 293 -18.61 7.51 17.55
C GLN A 293 -19.49 8.41 16.68
N LYS A 294 -20.35 9.18 17.36
CA LYS A 294 -21.30 10.11 16.75
C LYS A 294 -21.00 11.55 17.15
N LYS A 295 -20.10 12.19 16.41
CA LYS A 295 -19.66 13.58 16.65
C LYS A 295 -19.70 14.44 15.38
N HIS A 296 -19.31 13.87 14.25
CA HIS A 296 -19.27 14.57 12.97
C HIS A 296 -20.65 15.04 12.52
N THR A 297 -20.71 16.24 11.96
CA THR A 297 -21.97 16.86 11.50
C THR A 297 -22.22 16.70 10.01
N ASP A 298 -21.20 16.25 9.27
CA ASP A 298 -21.31 15.91 7.85
C ASP A 298 -20.50 14.65 7.50
N TRP A 299 -20.42 14.31 6.21
CA TRP A 299 -19.72 13.13 5.71
C TRP A 299 -18.28 13.11 6.23
N ILE A 300 -17.89 11.98 6.83
CA ILE A 300 -16.50 11.74 7.20
C ILE A 300 -15.74 11.44 5.91
N THR A 301 -14.76 12.28 5.60
CA THR A 301 -14.00 12.28 4.35
C THR A 301 -12.60 11.72 4.53
N ALA A 302 -12.05 11.75 5.75
CA ALA A 302 -10.72 11.23 6.03
C ALA A 302 -10.68 10.55 7.41
N VAL A 303 -9.95 9.45 7.50
CA VAL A 303 -9.72 8.68 8.73
C VAL A 303 -8.30 8.13 8.66
N GLU A 304 -7.48 8.32 9.69
CA GLU A 304 -6.12 7.77 9.74
C GLU A 304 -5.63 7.51 11.17
N PHE A 305 -5.05 6.34 11.41
CA PHE A 305 -4.38 6.02 12.68
C PHE A 305 -3.01 6.70 12.76
N SER A 306 -2.62 7.12 13.96
CA SER A 306 -1.27 7.58 14.20
C SER A 306 -0.25 6.43 14.01
N PRO A 307 0.99 6.73 13.59
CA PRO A 307 2.06 5.75 13.41
C PRO A 307 2.31 4.78 14.57
N ASP A 308 2.12 5.24 15.80
CA ASP A 308 2.26 4.47 17.03
C ASP A 308 1.01 3.65 17.39
N GLY A 309 -0.11 3.88 16.70
CA GLY A 309 -1.40 3.24 16.93
C GLY A 309 -2.15 3.75 18.16
N VAL A 310 -1.69 4.82 18.81
CA VAL A 310 -2.31 5.35 20.03
C VAL A 310 -3.52 6.23 19.72
N LEU A 311 -3.45 6.98 18.62
CA LEU A 311 -4.47 7.95 18.23
C LEU A 311 -5.11 7.56 16.90
N LEU A 312 -6.33 8.04 16.70
CA LEU A 312 -7.08 7.95 15.45
C LEU A 312 -7.58 9.35 15.12
N ALA A 313 -7.32 9.84 13.91
CA ALA A 313 -7.89 11.09 13.41
C ALA A 313 -9.08 10.79 12.51
N SER A 314 -10.13 11.60 12.60
CA SER A 314 -11.22 11.61 11.62
C SER A 314 -11.63 13.04 11.28
N ALA A 315 -11.92 13.28 10.00
CA ALA A 315 -12.28 14.59 9.50
C ALA A 315 -13.55 14.56 8.64
N ASP A 316 -14.28 15.67 8.60
CA ASP A 316 -15.53 15.79 7.84
C ASP A 316 -15.61 16.98 6.88
N ARG A 317 -16.63 16.89 6.02
CA ARG A 317 -16.96 17.91 5.02
C ARG A 317 -17.47 19.23 5.61
N ALA A 318 -17.86 19.25 6.88
CA ALA A 318 -18.32 20.43 7.60
C ALA A 318 -17.23 21.03 8.48
N ASN A 319 -15.94 20.76 8.21
CA ASN A 319 -14.74 21.28 8.88
C ASN A 319 -14.40 20.67 10.25
N GLY A 320 -15.11 19.63 10.70
CA GLY A 320 -14.81 18.95 11.95
C GLY A 320 -13.59 18.05 11.80
N LEU A 321 -12.56 18.28 12.63
CA LEU A 321 -11.39 17.42 12.79
C LEU A 321 -11.32 16.93 14.24
N VAL A 322 -11.45 15.63 14.44
CA VAL A 322 -11.49 15.04 15.78
C VAL A 322 -10.41 13.98 15.91
N VAL A 323 -9.68 14.00 17.02
CA VAL A 323 -8.69 12.98 17.38
C VAL A 323 -9.24 12.16 18.53
N TRP A 324 -9.07 10.86 18.44
CA TRP A 324 -9.60 9.85 19.37
C TRP A 324 -8.45 9.01 19.93
N GLU A 325 -8.62 8.49 21.14
CA GLU A 325 -7.84 7.35 21.61
C GLU A 325 -8.24 6.11 20.78
N ALA A 326 -7.29 5.50 20.07
CA ALA A 326 -7.55 4.45 19.10
C ALA A 326 -8.18 3.19 19.73
N GLU A 327 -7.74 2.81 20.92
CA GLU A 327 -8.22 1.59 21.60
C GLU A 327 -9.65 1.74 22.13
N THR A 328 -9.98 2.89 22.72
CA THR A 328 -11.24 3.08 23.47
C THR A 328 -12.29 3.88 22.71
N GLY A 329 -11.89 4.59 21.65
CA GLY A 329 -12.73 5.53 20.92
C GLY A 329 -13.05 6.82 21.69
N ARG A 330 -12.40 7.09 22.83
CA ARG A 330 -12.61 8.33 23.58
C ARG A 330 -12.09 9.53 22.81
N GLN A 331 -12.85 10.62 22.81
CA GLN A 331 -12.40 11.87 22.21
C GLN A 331 -11.17 12.38 22.96
N PHE A 332 -10.06 12.57 22.23
CA PHE A 332 -8.81 13.13 22.72
C PHE A 332 -8.74 14.64 22.45
N TYR A 333 -8.96 15.07 21.21
CA TYR A 333 -9.05 16.48 20.82
C TYR A 333 -10.15 16.76 19.80
N ASP A 334 -10.63 18.00 19.82
CA ASP A 334 -11.52 18.58 18.81
C ASP A 334 -10.77 19.78 18.18
N LEU A 335 -10.13 19.53 17.03
CA LEU A 335 -9.17 20.44 16.40
C LEU A 335 -9.89 21.45 15.50
N GLN A 336 -10.13 22.64 16.04
CA GLN A 336 -10.91 23.68 15.36
C GLN A 336 -10.02 24.67 14.62
N GLY A 337 -10.36 25.00 13.37
CA GLY A 337 -9.69 26.09 12.65
C GLY A 337 -9.85 26.16 11.13
N HIS A 338 -10.20 25.06 10.47
CA HIS A 338 -10.52 25.07 9.04
C HIS A 338 -11.86 25.77 8.78
N GLN A 339 -11.99 26.41 7.62
CA GLN A 339 -13.18 27.18 7.21
C GLN A 339 -13.96 26.51 6.07
N GLY A 340 -13.52 25.33 5.63
CA GLY A 340 -14.15 24.54 4.58
C GLY A 340 -14.03 23.05 4.86
N ALA A 341 -14.59 22.24 3.96
CA ALA A 341 -14.47 20.79 4.02
C ALA A 341 -13.01 20.38 4.20
N ILE A 342 -12.74 19.49 5.15
CA ILE A 342 -11.44 18.84 5.25
C ILE A 342 -11.48 17.66 4.29
N THR A 343 -10.49 17.59 3.41
CA THR A 343 -10.50 16.62 2.31
C THR A 343 -9.60 15.43 2.63
N ASP A 344 -8.51 15.65 3.37
CA ASP A 344 -7.56 14.59 3.73
C ASP A 344 -6.82 14.92 5.04
N VAL A 345 -6.27 13.89 5.67
CA VAL A 345 -5.42 13.98 6.86
C VAL A 345 -4.23 13.04 6.73
N SER A 346 -3.07 13.48 7.22
CA SER A 346 -1.86 12.67 7.22
C SER A 346 -1.04 12.86 8.49
N TRP A 347 -0.63 11.77 9.13
CA TRP A 347 0.23 11.80 10.31
C TRP A 347 1.71 11.88 9.96
N ARG A 348 2.44 12.76 10.65
CA ARG A 348 3.91 12.77 10.60
C ARG A 348 4.44 11.44 11.16
N PRO A 349 5.56 10.89 10.64
CA PRO A 349 6.06 9.58 11.05
C PRO A 349 6.35 9.39 12.55
N ASP A 350 6.46 10.47 13.33
CA ASP A 350 6.70 10.45 14.77
C ASP A 350 5.42 10.57 15.63
N SER A 351 4.24 10.54 15.01
CA SER A 351 2.91 10.66 15.65
C SER A 351 2.60 11.98 16.36
N ASN A 352 3.55 12.92 16.41
CA ASN A 352 3.36 14.14 17.20
C ASN A 352 2.65 15.25 16.45
N VAL A 353 2.61 15.18 15.11
CA VAL A 353 2.00 16.20 14.26
C VAL A 353 1.06 15.56 13.25
N LEU A 354 -0.15 16.10 13.16
CA LEU A 354 -1.15 15.78 12.15
C LEU A 354 -1.20 16.91 11.13
N ALA A 355 -1.20 16.58 9.83
CA ALA A 355 -1.51 17.51 8.76
C ALA A 355 -2.96 17.31 8.31
N SER A 356 -3.62 18.40 7.91
CA SER A 356 -4.94 18.36 7.27
C SER A 356 -5.00 19.32 6.08
N SER A 357 -5.59 18.87 4.98
CA SER A 357 -5.88 19.68 3.79
C SER A 357 -7.36 20.05 3.73
N SER A 358 -7.66 21.21 3.14
CA SER A 358 -9.04 21.69 3.08
C SER A 358 -9.39 22.45 1.80
N MET A 359 -10.68 22.39 1.49
CA MET A 359 -11.35 23.24 0.51
C MET A 359 -11.29 24.74 0.85
N ASP A 360 -10.86 25.12 2.05
CA ASP A 360 -10.49 26.51 2.37
C ASP A 360 -9.16 26.97 1.74
N SER A 361 -8.57 26.15 0.86
CA SER A 361 -7.29 26.36 0.16
C SER A 361 -6.04 26.18 1.02
N ASN A 362 -6.18 25.86 2.31
CA ASN A 362 -5.05 25.72 3.21
C ASN A 362 -4.71 24.29 3.56
N VAL A 363 -3.45 24.12 3.98
CA VAL A 363 -3.00 22.99 4.80
C VAL A 363 -2.67 23.51 6.18
N SER A 364 -3.09 22.77 7.22
CA SER A 364 -2.82 23.06 8.62
C SER A 364 -2.02 21.94 9.27
N LEU A 365 -1.11 22.29 10.19
CA LEU A 365 -0.39 21.33 11.03
C LEU A 365 -0.82 21.50 12.49
N TRP A 366 -1.05 20.38 13.15
CA TRP A 366 -1.58 20.29 14.52
C TRP A 366 -0.63 19.46 15.37
N GLU A 367 -0.19 20.00 16.51
CA GLU A 367 0.68 19.28 17.44
C GLU A 367 -0.13 18.62 18.56
N MET A 368 0.22 17.38 18.91
CA MET A 368 -0.58 16.55 19.83
C MET A 368 -0.25 16.74 21.31
N GLN A 369 0.78 17.52 21.65
CA GLN A 369 1.09 17.79 23.05
C GLN A 369 0.00 18.64 23.69
N ASN A 370 -0.46 19.70 23.00
CA ASN A 370 -1.54 20.57 23.49
C ASN A 370 -2.77 20.62 22.56
N GLY A 371 -2.76 19.89 21.44
CA GLY A 371 -3.86 19.89 20.48
C GLY A 371 -4.02 21.23 19.74
N THR A 372 -2.90 21.92 19.48
CA THR A 372 -2.92 23.28 18.91
C THR A 372 -2.46 23.31 17.46
N ARG A 373 -2.97 24.27 16.70
CA ARG A 373 -2.51 24.52 15.33
C ARG A 373 -1.17 25.28 15.35
N ILE A 374 -0.10 24.63 14.91
CA ILE A 374 1.24 25.22 14.84
C ILE A 374 1.52 25.91 13.50
N LYS A 375 0.81 25.54 12.44
CA LYS A 375 0.99 26.13 11.11
C LYS A 375 -0.31 26.11 10.31
N ASN A 376 -0.49 27.12 9.47
CA ASN A 376 -1.53 27.19 8.45
C ASN A 376 -1.01 28.03 7.27
N TRP A 377 -1.16 27.55 6.04
CA TRP A 377 -0.76 28.31 4.84
C TRP A 377 -1.64 27.96 3.64
N GLY A 378 -1.76 28.91 2.71
CA GLY A 378 -2.43 28.69 1.43
C GLY A 378 -1.60 27.78 0.54
N ALA A 379 -1.99 26.51 0.46
CA ALA A 379 -1.26 25.48 -0.26
C ALA A 379 -1.70 25.37 -1.72
N HIS A 380 -3.01 25.49 -1.99
CA HIS A 380 -3.61 25.34 -3.33
C HIS A 380 -4.80 26.28 -3.51
N GLY A 381 -4.75 27.15 -4.52
CA GLY A 381 -5.85 28.06 -4.83
C GLY A 381 -7.12 27.29 -5.25
N GLY A 382 -8.25 27.57 -4.60
CA GLY A 382 -9.54 26.93 -4.90
C GLY A 382 -9.81 25.63 -4.13
N GLY A 383 -8.85 25.17 -3.32
CA GLY A 383 -8.98 23.99 -2.46
C GLY A 383 -7.75 23.09 -2.52
N ALA A 384 -7.23 22.71 -1.36
CA ALA A 384 -6.27 21.60 -1.24
C ALA A 384 -7.10 20.30 -1.11
N GLU A 385 -6.81 19.30 -1.94
CA GLU A 385 -7.60 18.07 -2.03
C GLU A 385 -6.93 16.92 -1.26
N ALA A 386 -5.60 16.75 -1.35
CA ALA A 386 -4.90 15.69 -0.64
C ALA A 386 -3.58 16.15 -0.02
N VAL A 387 -3.16 15.48 1.05
CA VAL A 387 -1.90 15.72 1.76
C VAL A 387 -1.32 14.40 2.24
N ASP A 388 -0.02 14.17 2.01
CA ASP A 388 0.66 12.98 2.48
C ASP A 388 2.03 13.33 3.07
N TYR A 389 2.31 12.82 4.27
CA TYR A 389 3.61 12.94 4.90
C TYR A 389 4.60 11.95 4.28
N THR A 390 5.77 12.46 3.93
CA THR A 390 6.89 11.62 3.54
C THR A 390 7.59 11.05 4.78
N ARG A 391 8.33 9.95 4.61
CA ARG A 391 9.04 9.27 5.70
C ARG A 391 10.13 10.13 6.38
N ASP A 392 10.67 11.12 5.67
CA ASP A 392 11.60 12.12 6.20
C ASP A 392 10.92 13.34 6.86
N GLY A 393 9.58 13.34 6.96
CA GLY A 393 8.81 14.38 7.66
C GLY A 393 8.49 15.61 6.81
N ASN A 394 8.74 15.55 5.50
CA ASN A 394 8.26 16.51 4.52
C ASN A 394 6.80 16.18 4.12
N LEU A 395 6.19 17.01 3.29
CA LEU A 395 4.80 16.88 2.87
C LEU A 395 4.68 16.98 1.37
N VAL A 396 3.86 16.14 0.76
CA VAL A 396 3.37 16.34 -0.61
C VAL A 396 1.88 16.69 -0.58
N THR A 397 1.46 17.63 -1.42
CA THR A 397 0.06 18.08 -1.49
C THR A 397 -0.37 18.26 -2.94
N THR A 398 -1.66 18.09 -3.22
CA THR A 398 -2.25 18.45 -4.51
C THR A 398 -3.62 19.11 -4.31
N GLY A 399 -4.13 19.77 -5.36
CA GLY A 399 -5.41 20.46 -5.26
C GLY A 399 -5.93 21.07 -6.55
N ARG A 400 -6.86 22.02 -6.39
CA ARG A 400 -7.67 22.59 -7.48
C ARG A 400 -6.97 23.56 -8.41
N ASP A 401 -5.72 23.88 -8.12
CA ASP A 401 -4.88 24.71 -8.98
C ASP A 401 -4.03 23.89 -9.97
N ASN A 402 -4.27 22.58 -10.08
CA ASN A 402 -3.61 21.66 -11.02
C ASN A 402 -2.09 21.55 -10.82
N VAL A 403 -1.60 21.90 -9.62
CA VAL A 403 -0.19 21.81 -9.27
C VAL A 403 -0.06 20.89 -8.07
N THR A 404 0.91 19.99 -8.10
CA THR A 404 1.33 19.22 -6.93
C THR A 404 2.54 19.89 -6.31
N ARG A 405 2.70 19.84 -4.99
CA ARG A 405 3.79 20.55 -4.27
C ARG A 405 4.46 19.67 -3.26
N LEU A 406 5.77 19.87 -3.08
CA LEU A 406 6.57 19.32 -1.98
C LEU A 406 6.92 20.46 -1.02
N TRP A 407 6.73 20.23 0.26
CA TRP A 407 6.98 21.18 1.35
C TRP A 407 7.89 20.53 2.38
N ASN A 408 8.65 21.36 3.11
CA ASN A 408 9.30 20.90 4.31
C ASN A 408 8.28 20.71 5.44
N GLY A 409 8.70 20.05 6.53
CA GLY A 409 7.85 19.76 7.68
C GLY A 409 7.25 20.99 8.39
N ASP A 410 7.72 22.21 8.10
CA ASP A 410 7.22 23.47 8.68
C ASP A 410 6.33 24.28 7.70
N GLY A 411 5.95 23.67 6.56
CA GLY A 411 5.12 24.28 5.52
C GLY A 411 5.88 25.24 4.57
N GLY A 412 7.21 25.23 4.61
CA GLY A 412 8.05 25.93 3.65
C GLY A 412 8.08 25.20 2.31
N LYS A 413 7.69 25.86 1.22
CA LYS A 413 7.64 25.24 -0.12
C LYS A 413 9.04 24.86 -0.60
N ILE A 414 9.22 23.59 -0.96
CA ILE A 414 10.45 23.08 -1.57
C ILE A 414 10.32 23.14 -3.09
N ARG A 415 9.20 22.64 -3.65
CA ARG A 415 9.03 22.52 -5.11
C ARG A 415 7.56 22.49 -5.55
N ASP A 416 7.32 23.01 -6.76
CA ASP A 416 6.09 22.79 -7.54
C ASP A 416 6.34 21.72 -8.62
N PHE A 417 5.35 20.84 -8.83
CA PHE A 417 5.30 19.84 -9.89
C PHE A 417 4.10 20.18 -10.80
N GLY A 418 4.40 20.67 -12.00
CA GLY A 418 3.40 21.01 -13.01
C GLY A 418 3.11 19.87 -13.98
N GLY A 419 2.20 20.12 -14.94
CA GLY A 419 1.90 19.18 -16.03
C GLY A 419 0.67 18.30 -15.80
N MET A 420 -0.10 18.56 -14.74
CA MET A 420 -1.42 17.94 -14.56
C MET A 420 -2.42 18.55 -15.53
N ALA A 421 -3.28 17.71 -16.11
CA ALA A 421 -4.25 18.15 -17.11
C ALA A 421 -5.51 18.74 -16.48
N GLN A 422 -5.86 18.24 -15.29
CA GLN A 422 -6.99 18.69 -14.48
C GLN A 422 -6.55 18.79 -13.00
N PHE A 423 -7.46 19.16 -12.12
CA PHE A 423 -7.11 19.30 -10.71
C PHE A 423 -6.76 17.95 -10.10
N GLY A 424 -5.78 18.00 -9.19
CA GLY A 424 -5.34 16.84 -8.45
C GLY A 424 -6.37 16.47 -7.39
N LEU A 425 -6.58 15.17 -7.26
CA LEU A 425 -7.49 14.58 -6.28
C LEU A 425 -6.70 13.88 -5.18
N GLU A 426 -5.63 13.19 -5.54
CA GLU A 426 -4.88 12.32 -4.64
C GLU A 426 -3.38 12.48 -4.87
N VAL A 427 -2.59 12.37 -3.81
CA VAL A 427 -1.13 12.52 -3.85
C VAL A 427 -0.45 11.47 -2.99
N ALA A 428 0.73 11.01 -3.40
CA ALA A 428 1.55 10.11 -2.60
C ALA A 428 3.04 10.31 -2.91
N TYR A 429 3.90 10.04 -1.92
CA TYR A 429 5.36 10.07 -2.10
C TYR A 429 6.00 8.69 -1.88
N ASP A 430 6.57 8.13 -2.94
CA ASP A 430 7.35 6.90 -2.82
C ASP A 430 8.78 7.20 -2.38
N ALA A 431 9.07 6.88 -1.11
CA ALA A 431 10.39 7.06 -0.51
C ALA A 431 11.47 6.11 -1.05
N GLU A 432 11.10 4.95 -1.62
CA GLU A 432 12.08 4.02 -2.18
C GLU A 432 12.57 4.46 -3.55
N THR A 433 11.71 5.08 -4.36
CA THR A 433 12.07 5.59 -5.70
C THR A 433 12.25 7.11 -5.75
N LYS A 434 11.98 7.80 -4.63
CA LYS A 434 11.90 9.26 -4.52
C LYS A 434 11.00 9.89 -5.57
N ARG A 435 9.82 9.30 -5.77
CA ARG A 435 8.85 9.77 -6.76
C ARG A 435 7.67 10.42 -6.09
N VAL A 436 7.23 11.53 -6.68
CA VAL A 436 5.95 12.15 -6.34
C VAL A 436 4.94 11.62 -7.34
N LEU A 437 3.80 11.16 -6.86
CA LEU A 437 2.69 10.69 -7.69
C LEU A 437 1.46 11.54 -7.37
N ALA A 438 0.76 12.02 -8.38
CA ALA A 438 -0.52 12.71 -8.18
C ALA A 438 -1.54 12.28 -9.23
N GLY A 439 -2.69 11.84 -8.74
CA GLY A 439 -3.86 11.47 -9.54
C GLY A 439 -4.75 12.68 -9.80
N ASP A 440 -5.26 12.79 -11.03
CA ASP A 440 -6.16 13.87 -11.42
C ASP A 440 -7.57 13.38 -11.81
N LEU A 441 -8.48 14.36 -11.99
CA LEU A 441 -9.87 14.09 -12.41
C LEU A 441 -9.97 13.38 -13.77
N SER A 442 -8.94 13.46 -14.61
CA SER A 442 -8.93 12.79 -15.92
C SER A 442 -8.54 11.32 -15.85
N GLY A 443 -8.18 10.82 -14.67
CA GLY A 443 -7.84 9.41 -14.44
C GLY A 443 -6.39 9.05 -14.72
N PHE A 444 -5.53 10.05 -14.89
CA PHE A 444 -4.09 9.84 -14.96
C PHE A 444 -3.46 10.13 -13.61
N VAL A 445 -2.46 9.33 -13.27
CA VAL A 445 -1.49 9.62 -12.22
C VAL A 445 -0.21 10.05 -12.91
N THR A 446 0.16 11.31 -12.73
CA THR A 446 1.44 11.82 -13.22
C THR A 446 2.53 11.50 -12.19
N VAL A 447 3.69 11.06 -12.67
CA VAL A 447 4.81 10.64 -11.83
C VAL A 447 6.00 11.54 -12.12
N TRP A 448 6.52 12.17 -11.08
CA TRP A 448 7.70 13.04 -11.16
C TRP A 448 8.86 12.48 -10.34
N ASN A 449 10.07 12.83 -10.76
CA ASN A 449 11.24 12.71 -9.91
C ASN A 449 11.16 13.76 -8.79
N GLY A 450 11.23 13.32 -7.54
CA GLY A 450 11.10 14.17 -6.37
C GLY A 450 12.30 15.12 -6.16
N ASP A 451 13.48 14.80 -6.69
CA ASP A 451 14.73 15.54 -6.52
C ASP A 451 14.90 16.68 -7.53
N ASP A 452 14.36 16.58 -8.75
CA ASP A 452 14.45 17.64 -9.78
C ASP A 452 13.10 18.13 -10.35
N GLY A 453 11.99 17.44 -10.10
CA GLY A 453 10.66 17.78 -10.60
C GLY A 453 10.39 17.37 -12.05
N GLN A 454 11.27 16.60 -12.69
CA GLN A 454 11.04 16.13 -14.06
C GLN A 454 9.93 15.08 -14.11
N VAL A 455 9.05 15.20 -15.12
CA VAL A 455 8.02 14.19 -15.40
C VAL A 455 8.71 12.92 -15.90
N ILE A 456 8.53 11.82 -15.18
CA ILE A 456 9.04 10.51 -15.56
C ILE A 456 8.04 9.81 -16.49
N GLY A 457 6.75 9.94 -16.21
CA GLY A 457 5.70 9.31 -17.00
C GLY A 457 4.32 9.44 -16.37
N LYS A 458 3.38 8.66 -16.91
CA LYS A 458 2.00 8.57 -16.42
C LYS A 458 1.59 7.10 -16.29
N ILE A 459 0.81 6.80 -15.26
CA ILE A 459 0.05 5.55 -15.10
C ILE A 459 -1.44 5.93 -15.01
N ASP A 460 -2.34 4.97 -15.16
CA ASP A 460 -3.78 5.26 -15.22
C ASP A 460 -4.65 4.23 -14.46
N THR A 461 -5.93 4.57 -14.33
CA THR A 461 -6.93 3.77 -13.60
C THR A 461 -7.48 2.57 -14.38
N ASN A 462 -7.16 2.45 -15.67
CA ASN A 462 -7.76 1.48 -16.59
C ASN A 462 -6.67 0.80 -17.45
N PRO A 463 -5.81 -0.01 -16.81
CA PRO A 463 -4.68 -0.64 -17.49
C PRO A 463 -5.10 -1.58 -18.63
N PRO A 464 -4.18 -1.85 -19.59
CA PRO A 464 -4.40 -2.85 -20.63
C PRO A 464 -4.49 -4.27 -20.04
N THR A 465 -5.21 -5.15 -20.74
CA THR A 465 -5.25 -6.57 -20.40
C THR A 465 -3.94 -7.27 -20.77
N ILE A 466 -3.69 -8.45 -20.20
CA ILE A 466 -2.54 -9.30 -20.51
C ILE A 466 -2.48 -9.57 -22.01
N ALA A 467 -3.60 -9.89 -22.65
CA ALA A 467 -3.64 -10.11 -24.10
C ALA A 467 -3.14 -8.87 -24.87
N MET A 468 -3.60 -7.68 -24.50
CA MET A 468 -3.14 -6.43 -25.13
C MET A 468 -1.66 -6.14 -24.85
N LEU A 469 -1.19 -6.46 -23.63
CA LEU A 469 0.23 -6.34 -23.27
C LEU A 469 1.08 -7.30 -24.10
N MET A 470 0.62 -8.54 -24.31
CA MET A 470 1.31 -9.52 -25.16
C MET A 470 1.34 -9.10 -26.62
N ASP A 471 0.23 -8.57 -27.15
CA ASP A 471 0.17 -8.03 -28.51
C ASP A 471 1.13 -6.85 -28.70
N SER A 472 1.14 -5.92 -27.73
CA SER A 472 2.06 -4.78 -27.73
C SER A 472 3.52 -5.22 -27.62
N ALA A 473 3.82 -6.20 -26.77
CA ALA A 473 5.15 -6.76 -26.61
C ALA A 473 5.62 -7.47 -27.88
N ALA A 474 4.76 -8.26 -28.53
CA ALA A 474 5.04 -8.94 -29.78
C ALA A 474 5.34 -7.93 -30.90
N LYS A 475 4.55 -6.86 -31.00
CA LYS A 475 4.79 -5.78 -31.96
C LYS A 475 6.14 -5.09 -31.70
N THR A 476 6.43 -4.75 -30.45
CA THR A 476 7.69 -4.12 -30.06
C THR A 476 8.90 -5.03 -30.35
N ALA A 477 8.77 -6.33 -30.11
CA ALA A 477 9.80 -7.31 -30.42
C ALA A 477 10.05 -7.41 -31.94
N ALA A 478 8.99 -7.44 -32.76
CA ALA A 478 9.10 -7.46 -34.21
C ALA A 478 9.76 -6.18 -34.78
N GLU A 479 9.43 -5.01 -34.22
CA GLU A 479 10.06 -3.74 -34.58
C GLU A 479 11.54 -3.73 -34.18
N ALA A 480 11.89 -4.23 -33.00
CA ALA A 480 13.26 -4.35 -32.53
C ALA A 480 14.09 -5.31 -33.39
N GLU A 481 13.52 -6.46 -33.79
CA GLU A 481 14.16 -7.41 -34.69
C GLU A 481 14.43 -6.76 -36.07
N THR A 482 13.44 -6.06 -36.61
CA THR A 482 13.60 -5.31 -37.87
C THR A 482 14.72 -4.27 -37.77
N ALA A 483 14.77 -3.50 -36.68
CA ALA A 483 15.80 -2.51 -36.44
C ALA A 483 17.20 -3.15 -36.26
N ALA A 484 17.28 -4.31 -35.60
CA ALA A 484 18.52 -5.06 -35.43
C ALA A 484 19.05 -5.60 -36.78
N GLN A 485 18.16 -6.14 -37.63
CA GLN A 485 18.52 -6.58 -38.98
C GLN A 485 19.03 -5.42 -39.85
N GLN A 486 18.39 -4.25 -39.78
CA GLN A 486 18.85 -3.05 -40.48
C GLN A 486 20.23 -2.59 -40.00
N LYS A 487 20.47 -2.57 -38.68
CA LYS A 487 21.78 -2.24 -38.12
C LYS A 487 22.85 -3.26 -38.53
N ALA A 488 22.53 -4.56 -38.51
CA ALA A 488 23.45 -5.61 -38.94
C ALA A 488 23.81 -5.47 -40.42
N ALA A 489 22.83 -5.19 -41.28
CA ALA A 489 23.06 -4.92 -42.70
C ALA A 489 23.93 -3.67 -42.92
N ALA A 490 23.69 -2.60 -42.16
CA ALA A 490 24.51 -1.39 -42.23
C ALA A 490 25.96 -1.63 -41.78
N VAL A 491 26.18 -2.40 -40.70
CA VAL A 491 27.52 -2.80 -40.24
C VAL A 491 28.22 -3.65 -41.30
N ALA A 492 27.54 -4.63 -41.89
CA ALA A 492 28.09 -5.45 -42.97
C ALA A 492 28.47 -4.61 -44.21
N ALA A 493 27.65 -3.62 -44.57
CA ALA A 493 27.94 -2.70 -45.66
C ALA A 493 29.18 -1.83 -45.36
N GLN A 494 29.32 -1.31 -44.14
CA GLN A 494 30.51 -0.57 -43.72
C GLN A 494 31.77 -1.45 -43.71
N GLN A 495 31.68 -2.69 -43.22
CA GLN A 495 32.80 -3.64 -43.25
C GLN A 495 33.26 -3.92 -44.68
N LYS A 496 32.32 -4.11 -45.62
CA LYS A 496 32.64 -4.27 -47.04
C LYS A 496 33.32 -3.02 -47.61
N GLN A 497 32.80 -1.84 -47.32
CA GLN A 497 33.40 -0.58 -47.78
C GLN A 497 34.82 -0.40 -47.23
N MET A 498 35.07 -0.76 -45.97
CA MET A 498 36.41 -0.73 -45.37
C MET A 498 37.36 -1.70 -46.07
N ALA A 499 36.93 -2.94 -46.33
CA ALA A 499 37.73 -3.92 -47.07
C ALA A 499 38.05 -3.45 -48.51
N ASP A 500 37.08 -2.84 -49.21
CA ASP A 500 37.29 -2.28 -50.55
C ASP A 500 38.28 -1.10 -50.52
N LEU A 501 38.23 -0.26 -49.49
CA LEU A 501 39.18 0.85 -49.29
C LEU A 501 40.58 0.33 -48.95
N GLU A 502 40.72 -0.67 -48.10
CA GLU A 502 42.00 -1.33 -47.81
C GLU A 502 42.62 -1.96 -49.06
N ALA A 503 41.81 -2.65 -49.87
CA ALA A 503 42.26 -3.24 -51.13
C ALA A 503 42.74 -2.15 -52.12
N LYS A 504 41.99 -1.04 -52.25
CA LYS A 504 42.40 0.11 -53.07
C LYS A 504 43.68 0.76 -52.53
N ALA A 505 43.79 0.95 -51.21
CA ALA A 505 44.99 1.51 -50.59
C ALA A 505 46.22 0.65 -50.88
N LYS A 506 46.08 -0.68 -50.82
CA LYS A 506 47.16 -1.62 -51.19
C LYS A 506 47.56 -1.50 -52.66
N GLN A 507 46.59 -1.43 -53.58
CA GLN A 507 46.88 -1.24 -55.01
C GLN A 507 47.59 0.11 -55.27
N VAL A 508 47.14 1.19 -54.63
CA VAL A 508 47.78 2.51 -54.74
C VAL A 508 49.21 2.46 -54.18
N ALA A 509 49.44 1.80 -53.05
CA ALA A 509 50.78 1.63 -52.48
C ALA A 509 51.71 0.82 -53.42
N GLU A 510 51.22 -0.27 -54.01
CA GLU A 510 51.98 -1.06 -54.99
C GLU A 510 52.30 -0.26 -56.27
N ALA A 511 51.34 0.51 -56.77
CA ALA A 511 51.55 1.40 -57.92
C ALA A 511 52.58 2.51 -57.61
N ALA A 512 52.48 3.12 -56.43
CA ALA A 512 53.42 4.13 -55.96
C ALA A 512 54.85 3.55 -55.81
N ALA A 513 54.97 2.33 -55.27
CA ALA A 513 56.27 1.64 -55.16
C ALA A 513 56.89 1.36 -56.55
N LYS A 514 56.09 0.90 -57.51
CA LYS A 514 56.55 0.72 -58.91
C LYS A 514 56.99 2.03 -59.56
N ALA A 515 56.21 3.11 -59.37
CA ALA A 515 56.54 4.42 -59.90
C ALA A 515 57.85 4.98 -59.29
N LEU A 516 58.03 4.81 -57.97
CA LEU A 516 59.26 5.19 -57.28
C LEU A 516 60.47 4.42 -57.82
N ALA A 517 60.35 3.10 -58.01
CA ALA A 517 61.41 2.28 -58.58
C ALA A 517 61.78 2.71 -60.01
N ALA A 518 60.77 3.04 -60.85
CA ALA A 518 61.00 3.53 -62.21
C ALA A 518 61.70 4.91 -62.21
N ALA A 519 61.31 5.81 -61.32
CA ALA A 519 61.95 7.12 -61.16
C ALA A 519 63.41 7.00 -60.68
N GLN A 520 63.68 6.09 -59.74
CA GLN A 520 65.04 5.77 -59.29
C GLN A 520 65.88 5.20 -60.45
N ALA A 521 65.35 4.27 -61.24
CA ALA A 521 66.03 3.70 -62.40
C ALA A 521 66.36 4.78 -63.47
N SER A 522 65.42 5.68 -63.76
CA SER A 522 65.64 6.80 -64.68
C SER A 522 66.72 7.77 -64.17
N THR A 523 66.74 8.03 -62.86
CA THR A 523 67.76 8.87 -62.21
C THR A 523 69.14 8.22 -62.33
N THR A 524 69.25 6.91 -62.07
CA THR A 524 70.49 6.15 -62.25
C THR A 524 70.97 6.19 -63.70
N ALA A 525 70.08 5.97 -64.68
CA ALA A 525 70.42 6.04 -66.09
C ALA A 525 70.94 7.43 -66.52
N LYS A 526 70.32 8.51 -66.00
CA LYS A 526 70.79 9.89 -66.22
C LYS A 526 72.19 10.11 -65.66
N ASN A 527 72.45 9.63 -64.44
CA ASN A 527 73.77 9.74 -63.81
C ASN A 527 74.83 8.98 -64.60
N THR A 528 74.53 7.76 -65.06
CA THR A 528 75.43 6.98 -65.92
C THR A 528 75.71 7.70 -67.24
N ALA A 529 74.70 8.26 -67.89
CA ALA A 529 74.87 9.01 -69.14
C ALA A 529 75.74 10.26 -68.94
N GLN A 530 75.58 10.97 -67.82
CA GLN A 530 76.45 12.09 -67.47
C GLN A 530 77.90 11.64 -67.27
N GLN A 531 78.13 10.52 -66.59
CA GLN A 531 79.46 9.97 -66.33
C GLN A 531 80.17 9.53 -67.63
N VAL A 532 79.42 8.91 -68.55
CA VAL A 532 79.91 8.58 -69.90
C VAL A 532 80.24 9.85 -70.68
N ALA A 533 79.40 10.89 -70.61
CA ALA A 533 79.67 12.17 -71.26
C ALA A 533 80.96 12.81 -70.73
N THR A 534 81.17 12.83 -69.40
CA THR A 534 82.39 13.38 -68.79
C THR A 534 83.63 12.57 -69.16
N THR A 535 83.51 11.24 -69.23
CA THR A 535 84.60 10.35 -69.65
C THR A 535 84.96 10.57 -71.12
N THR A 536 83.95 10.73 -71.98
CA THR A 536 84.13 10.98 -73.42
C THR A 536 84.75 12.36 -73.66
N GLU A 537 84.30 13.39 -72.94
CA GLU A 537 84.96 14.71 -72.95
C GLU A 537 86.42 14.64 -72.51
N GLY A 538 86.72 13.85 -71.48
CA GLY A 538 88.09 13.58 -71.03
C GLY A 538 88.94 12.91 -72.12
N GLN A 539 88.42 11.87 -72.76
CA GLN A 539 89.11 11.17 -73.85
C GLN A 539 89.29 12.04 -75.10
N VAL A 540 88.31 12.87 -75.45
CA VAL A 540 88.44 13.85 -76.54
C VAL A 540 89.51 14.89 -76.19
N THR A 541 89.57 15.33 -74.93
CA THR A 541 90.60 16.26 -74.46
C THR A 541 92.00 15.63 -74.50
N GLU A 542 92.15 14.39 -74.07
CA GLU A 542 93.40 13.62 -74.19
C GLU A 542 93.81 13.42 -75.66
N ALA A 543 92.88 13.00 -76.52
CA ALA A 543 93.14 12.82 -77.96
C ALA A 543 93.51 14.14 -78.64
N THR A 544 92.88 15.26 -78.26
CA THR A 544 93.21 16.60 -78.77
C THR A 544 94.60 17.04 -78.30
N ASN A 545 94.97 16.74 -77.06
CA ASN A 545 96.30 17.03 -76.53
C ASN A 545 97.38 16.15 -77.17
N ALA A 546 97.10 14.88 -77.43
CA ALA A 546 97.98 13.96 -78.15
C ALA A 546 98.17 14.39 -79.62
N LEU A 547 97.11 14.86 -80.28
CA LEU A 547 97.18 15.43 -81.63
C LEU A 547 98.07 16.69 -81.67
N LYS A 548 97.91 17.60 -80.71
CA LYS A 548 98.76 18.79 -80.57
C LYS A 548 100.23 18.46 -80.27
N GLN A 549 100.50 17.33 -79.61
CA GLN A 549 101.88 16.84 -79.40
C GLN A 549 102.48 16.19 -80.65
N ALA A 550 101.66 15.55 -81.49
CA ALA A 550 102.09 14.94 -82.76
C ALA A 550 102.37 15.98 -83.87
N GLU A 551 101.72 17.14 -83.83
CA GLU A 551 101.95 18.27 -84.76
C GLU A 551 103.20 19.12 -84.42
N ALA A 552 103.91 18.81 -83.32
CA ALA A 552 105.11 19.51 -82.85
C ALA A 552 106.44 18.81 -83.21
N VAL A 553 106.41 17.80 -84.09
CA VAL A 553 107.55 17.07 -84.67
C VAL A 553 107.54 17.30 -86.17
#